data_AF-A0A3M8BFF1-F1
#
_entry.id   AF-A0A3M8BFF1-F1
#
_cell.length_a   1.000
_cell.length_b   1.000
_cell.length_c   1.000
_cell.angle_alpha   90.00
_cell.angle_beta   90.00
_cell.angle_gamma   90.00
#
_symmetry.space_group_name_H-M   'P 1'
#
loop_
_entity.id
_entity.type
_entity.pdbx_description
1 polymer ?
#
loop_
_entity_poly.entity_id
_entity_poly.type
_entity_poly.pdbx_seq_one_letter_code
_entity_poly.pdbx_strand_id
1 'polypeptide(L)'
;MNHELFQPTLKPNVDYETKSYNLTHYLLAVFLGGLLPAIVLGIKNAGWLRIKPLWSYVIAAAGVAVFFFAARYAHFFAIGTGIMYYFLMRGKYRIHMRLYAKTEPILPEAVLYALLGKAVEWFFAAKGVQLFHGN
;
A
#
# COMPACT_ATOMS: atom_id res chain seq x y z
N MET A 1 -7.05 32.92 30.26
CA MET A 1 -7.22 32.40 28.89
C MET A 1 -5.88 31.78 28.48
N ASN A 2 -5.78 30.45 28.33
CA ASN A 2 -4.49 29.78 28.10
C ASN A 2 -3.95 30.13 26.71
N HIS A 3 -2.88 30.92 26.65
CA HIS A 3 -2.24 31.34 25.40
C HIS A 3 -1.67 30.18 24.57
N GLU A 4 -1.46 29.02 25.18
CA GLU A 4 -0.98 27.81 24.50
C GLU A 4 -1.99 27.22 23.50
N LEU A 5 -3.30 27.42 23.71
CA LEU A 5 -4.35 26.91 22.81
C LEU A 5 -4.44 27.65 21.47
N PHE A 6 -3.89 28.87 21.42
CA PHE A 6 -3.90 29.72 20.22
C PHE A 6 -2.57 29.66 19.46
N GLN A 7 -1.60 28.92 19.97
CA GLN A 7 -0.37 28.70 19.21
C GLN A 7 -0.64 27.71 18.09
N PRO A 8 -0.18 28.01 16.85
CA PRO A 8 -0.30 27.05 15.77
C PRO A 8 0.46 25.78 16.17
N THR A 9 -0.24 24.64 16.15
CA THR A 9 0.34 23.33 16.49
C THR A 9 1.48 22.96 15.52
N LEU A 10 1.49 23.60 14.35
CA LEU A 10 2.54 23.53 13.35
C LEU A 10 3.36 24.83 13.36
N LYS A 11 4.65 24.70 13.65
CA LYS A 11 5.66 25.76 13.57
C LYS A 11 6.03 25.97 12.10
N PRO A 12 6.05 27.22 11.61
CA PRO A 12 6.57 27.52 10.28
C PRO A 12 8.05 27.14 10.19
N ASN A 13 8.50 26.68 9.01
CA ASN A 13 9.89 26.26 8.72
C ASN A 13 10.42 25.04 9.48
N VAL A 14 9.55 24.25 10.12
CA VAL A 14 9.93 22.92 10.63
C VAL A 14 9.62 21.88 9.56
N ASP A 15 10.64 21.18 9.07
CA ASP A 15 10.44 20.00 8.21
C ASP A 15 9.87 18.88 9.10
N TYR A 16 8.55 18.81 9.15
CA TYR A 16 7.86 17.68 9.72
C TYR A 16 8.20 16.51 8.81
N GLU A 17 9.13 15.63 9.23
CA GLU A 17 9.53 14.42 8.51
C GLU A 17 8.36 13.44 8.36
N THR A 18 7.33 13.84 7.62
CA THR A 18 6.25 12.98 7.19
C THR A 18 6.61 12.54 5.78
N LYS A 19 6.43 11.25 5.53
CA LYS A 19 6.70 10.62 4.24
C LYS A 19 5.38 10.12 3.69
N SER A 20 5.25 10.13 2.37
CA SER A 20 4.18 9.37 1.73
C SER A 20 4.56 9.06 0.30
N TYR A 21 3.99 8.00 -0.25
CA TYR A 21 3.92 7.86 -1.70
C TYR A 21 2.77 8.69 -2.24
N ASN A 22 2.96 9.19 -3.47
CA ASN A 22 1.86 9.74 -4.22
C ASN A 22 0.80 8.64 -4.46
N LEU A 23 -0.44 8.90 -4.04
CA LEU A 23 -1.51 7.89 -4.09
C LEU A 23 -1.90 7.45 -5.51
N THR A 24 -1.77 8.32 -6.51
CA THR A 24 -2.03 7.96 -7.91
C THR A 24 -0.97 6.99 -8.42
N HIS A 25 0.30 7.26 -8.12
CA HIS A 25 1.40 6.38 -8.50
C HIS A 25 1.36 5.06 -7.73
N TYR A 26 0.89 5.08 -6.48
CA TYR A 26 0.59 3.85 -5.73
C TYR A 26 -0.44 2.99 -6.45
N LEU A 27 -1.59 3.55 -6.84
CA LEU A 27 -2.61 2.79 -7.58
C LEU A 27 -2.07 2.24 -8.91
N LEU A 28 -1.24 3.01 -9.63
CA LEU A 28 -0.58 2.53 -10.84
C LEU A 28 0.35 1.35 -10.55
N ALA A 29 1.16 1.42 -9.49
CA ALA A 29 2.03 0.33 -9.07
C ALA A 29 1.23 -0.94 -8.71
N VAL A 30 0.07 -0.79 -8.07
CA VAL A 30 -0.85 -1.91 -7.79
C VAL A 30 -1.42 -2.48 -9.08
N PHE A 31 -1.91 -1.64 -9.97
CA PHE A 31 -2.52 -2.06 -11.23
C PHE A 31 -1.53 -2.83 -12.09
N LEU A 32 -0.27 -2.43 -12.14
CA LEU A 32 0.75 -3.11 -12.93
C LEU A 32 1.36 -4.32 -12.21
N GLY A 33 1.59 -4.22 -10.91
CA GLY A 33 2.39 -5.18 -10.16
C GLY A 33 1.61 -6.18 -9.30
N GLY A 34 0.30 -6.00 -9.15
CA GLY A 34 -0.56 -6.95 -8.46
C GLY A 34 -0.48 -6.88 -6.93
N LEU A 35 -0.65 -8.03 -6.27
CA LEU A 35 -0.98 -8.08 -4.84
C LEU A 35 0.17 -7.65 -3.93
N LEU A 36 1.40 -8.05 -4.24
CA LEU A 36 2.56 -7.71 -3.40
C LEU A 36 2.77 -6.19 -3.32
N PRO A 37 2.84 -5.45 -4.43
CA PRO A 37 2.85 -3.99 -4.40
C PRO A 37 1.65 -3.38 -3.66
N ALA A 38 0.44 -3.93 -3.81
CA ALA A 38 -0.74 -3.45 -3.10
C ALA A 38 -0.57 -3.50 -1.58
N ILE A 39 -0.07 -4.63 -1.07
CA ILE A 39 0.11 -4.85 0.37
C ILE A 39 1.32 -4.10 0.88
N VAL A 40 2.51 -4.30 0.30
CA VAL A 40 3.76 -3.79 0.87
C VAL A 40 3.82 -2.27 0.80
N LEU A 41 3.53 -1.69 -0.38
CA LEU A 41 3.54 -0.24 -0.53
C LEU A 41 2.36 0.39 0.24
N GLY A 42 1.23 -0.32 0.33
CA GLY A 42 0.06 0.09 1.12
C GLY A 42 0.38 0.19 2.62
N ILE A 43 0.96 -0.86 3.20
CA ILE A 43 1.38 -0.88 4.62
C ILE A 43 2.41 0.21 4.88
N LYS A 44 3.44 0.31 4.05
CA LYS A 44 4.52 1.29 4.23
C LYS A 44 4.00 2.72 4.19
N ASN A 45 3.15 3.02 3.21
CA ASN A 45 2.56 4.35 3.08
C ASN A 45 1.56 4.66 4.21
N ALA A 46 0.76 3.68 4.63
CA ALA A 46 -0.15 3.81 5.76
C ALA A 46 0.62 4.06 7.08
N GLY A 47 1.74 3.37 7.27
CA GLY A 47 2.65 3.57 8.39
C GLY A 47 3.24 4.98 8.42
N TRP A 48 3.73 5.47 7.28
CA TRP A 48 4.25 6.85 7.19
C TRP A 48 3.18 7.92 7.42
N LEU A 49 1.95 7.68 6.96
CA LEU A 49 0.79 8.53 7.20
C LEU A 49 0.20 8.38 8.62
N ARG A 50 0.82 7.55 9.47
CA ARG A 50 0.41 7.27 10.86
C ARG A 50 -1.06 6.82 10.96
N ILE A 51 -1.48 5.99 10.00
CA ILE A 51 -2.76 5.29 10.07
C ILE A 51 -2.66 4.22 11.16
N LYS A 52 -3.78 3.96 11.86
CA LYS A 52 -3.82 2.90 12.88
C LYS A 52 -3.47 1.55 12.24
N PRO A 53 -2.48 0.80 12.78
CA PRO A 53 -1.96 -0.40 12.14
C PRO A 53 -3.01 -1.50 11.98
N LEU A 54 -3.99 -1.57 12.88
CA LEU A 54 -5.10 -2.52 12.82
C LEU A 54 -5.78 -2.53 11.45
N TRP A 55 -6.17 -1.36 10.92
CA TRP A 55 -6.87 -1.28 9.65
C TRP A 55 -5.99 -1.68 8.46
N SER A 56 -4.70 -1.31 8.50
CA SER A 56 -3.74 -1.73 7.48
C SER A 56 -3.58 -3.26 7.48
N TYR A 57 -3.38 -3.87 8.65
CA TYR A 57 -3.18 -5.31 8.74
C TYR A 57 -4.45 -6.10 8.43
N VAL A 58 -5.64 -5.59 8.76
CA VAL A 58 -6.90 -6.21 8.33
C VAL A 58 -7.02 -6.25 6.80
N ILE A 59 -6.72 -5.14 6.11
CA ILE A 59 -6.74 -5.11 4.63
C ILE A 59 -5.70 -6.07 4.05
N ALA A 60 -4.48 -6.09 4.61
CA ALA A 60 -3.43 -7.00 4.17
C ALA A 60 -3.83 -8.47 4.35
N ALA A 61 -4.32 -8.84 5.53
CA ALA A 61 -4.75 -10.21 5.84
C ALA A 61 -5.90 -10.66 4.94
N ALA A 62 -6.90 -9.79 4.71
CA ALA A 62 -8.00 -10.06 3.80
C ALA A 62 -7.50 -10.28 2.35
N GLY A 63 -6.59 -9.42 1.86
CA GLY A 63 -6.01 -9.56 0.52
C GLY A 63 -5.24 -10.88 0.34
N VAL A 64 -4.42 -11.26 1.33
CA VAL A 64 -3.69 -12.54 1.32
C VAL A 64 -4.65 -13.73 1.37
N ALA A 65 -5.66 -13.71 2.25
CA ALA A 65 -6.62 -14.81 2.36
C ALA A 65 -7.34 -15.04 1.03
N VAL A 66 -7.85 -13.98 0.41
CA VAL A 66 -8.57 -14.08 -0.87
C VAL A 66 -7.67 -14.58 -2.00
N PHE A 67 -6.39 -14.21 -2.01
CA PHE A 67 -5.41 -14.72 -2.97
C PHE A 67 -5.31 -16.25 -2.93
N PHE A 68 -5.27 -16.85 -1.74
CA PHE A 68 -5.19 -18.31 -1.61
C PHE A 68 -6.49 -19.03 -2.02
N PHE A 69 -7.66 -18.45 -1.75
CA PHE A 69 -8.95 -19.07 -2.13
C PHE A 69 -9.32 -18.88 -3.60
N ALA A 70 -8.83 -17.82 -4.25
CA ALA A 70 -9.26 -17.42 -5.58
C ALA A 70 -8.09 -16.92 -6.44
N ALA A 71 -6.99 -17.68 -6.49
CA ALA A 71 -5.76 -17.32 -7.21
C ALA A 71 -5.99 -16.93 -8.68
N ARG A 72 -6.99 -17.53 -9.36
CA ARG A 72 -7.37 -17.18 -10.74
C ARG A 72 -7.79 -15.70 -10.89
N TYR A 73 -8.36 -15.10 -9.85
CA TYR A 73 -8.83 -13.71 -9.83
C TYR A 73 -7.91 -12.81 -8.98
N ALA A 74 -6.74 -13.30 -8.60
CA ALA A 74 -5.78 -12.62 -7.72
C ALA A 74 -5.51 -11.17 -8.12
N HIS A 75 -5.41 -10.90 -9.43
CA HIS A 75 -5.12 -9.56 -9.92
C HIS A 75 -6.27 -8.56 -9.70
N PHE A 76 -7.53 -8.98 -9.89
CA PHE A 76 -8.69 -8.15 -9.56
C PHE A 76 -8.77 -7.86 -8.06
N PHE A 77 -8.49 -8.86 -7.23
CA PHE A 77 -8.44 -8.68 -5.79
C PHE A 77 -7.29 -7.77 -5.35
N ALA A 78 -6.13 -7.85 -5.99
CA ALA A 78 -5.04 -6.92 -5.75
C ALA A 78 -5.43 -5.46 -6.00
N ILE A 79 -6.13 -5.19 -7.11
CA ILE A 79 -6.66 -3.86 -7.42
C ILE A 79 -7.66 -3.43 -6.33
N GLY A 80 -8.57 -4.31 -5.93
CA GLY A 80 -9.50 -4.06 -4.82
C GLY A 80 -8.79 -3.72 -3.51
N THR A 81 -7.78 -4.50 -3.12
CA THR A 81 -6.92 -4.26 -1.95
C THR A 81 -6.24 -2.90 -2.05
N GLY A 82 -5.69 -2.54 -3.21
CA GLY A 82 -5.09 -1.23 -3.46
C GLY A 82 -6.08 -0.08 -3.32
N ILE A 83 -7.30 -0.26 -3.83
CA ILE A 83 -8.39 0.72 -3.68
C ILE A 83 -8.78 0.89 -2.21
N MET A 84 -8.88 -0.20 -1.43
CA MET A 84 -9.16 -0.12 0.01
C MET A 84 -8.07 0.67 0.75
N TYR A 85 -6.80 0.39 0.45
CA TYR A 85 -5.67 1.15 0.97
C TYR A 85 -5.72 2.63 0.57
N TYR A 86 -6.06 2.94 -0.68
CA TYR A 86 -6.24 4.31 -1.14
C TYR A 86 -7.29 5.04 -0.31
N PHE A 87 -8.46 4.44 -0.09
CA PHE A 87 -9.51 5.07 0.71
C PHE A 87 -9.11 5.24 2.18
N LEU A 88 -8.43 4.25 2.76
CA LEU A 88 -7.90 4.31 4.12
C LEU A 88 -6.91 5.48 4.30
N MET A 89 -6.03 5.70 3.32
CA MET A 89 -4.97 6.71 3.39
C MET A 89 -5.41 8.11 2.94
N ARG A 90 -6.45 8.22 2.09
CA ARG A 90 -6.89 9.47 1.44
C ARG A 90 -7.00 10.67 2.39
N GLY A 91 -7.56 10.46 3.58
CA GLY A 91 -7.76 11.52 4.56
C GLY A 91 -6.45 12.11 5.06
N LYS A 92 -5.55 11.26 5.57
CA LYS A 92 -4.22 11.67 6.07
C LYS A 92 -3.33 12.18 4.94
N TYR A 93 -3.39 11.56 3.77
CA TYR A 93 -2.65 12.02 2.59
C TYR A 93 -3.04 13.44 2.16
N ARG A 94 -4.33 13.77 2.18
CA ARG A 94 -4.78 15.13 1.86
C ARG A 94 -4.22 16.18 2.82
N ILE A 95 -4.14 15.85 4.11
CA ILE A 95 -3.52 16.72 5.11
C ILE A 95 -2.02 16.85 4.83
N HIS A 96 -1.33 15.73 4.60
CA HIS A 96 0.09 15.69 4.24
C HIS A 96 0.42 16.62 3.06
N MET A 97 -0.37 16.53 1.97
CA MET A 97 -0.16 17.39 0.79
C MET A 97 -0.51 18.86 1.02
N ARG A 98 -1.47 19.18 1.89
CA ARG A 98 -1.80 20.57 2.25
C ARG A 98 -0.68 21.26 3.06
N LEU A 99 0.13 20.46 3.75
CA LEU A 99 1.30 20.93 4.48
C LEU A 99 2.55 21.02 3.59
N TYR A 100 2.41 20.83 2.27
CA TYR A 100 3.52 20.79 1.31
C TYR A 100 4.62 19.79 1.68
N ALA A 101 4.26 18.73 2.40
CA ALA A 101 5.19 17.69 2.80
C ALA A 101 5.61 16.83 1.61
N LYS A 102 6.86 16.33 1.65
CA LYS A 102 7.50 15.63 0.52
C LYS A 102 6.86 14.27 0.26
N THR A 103 6.91 13.83 -0.99
CA THR A 103 6.58 12.45 -1.39
C THR A 103 7.84 11.69 -1.75
N GLU A 104 7.90 10.42 -1.37
CA GLU A 104 9.01 9.52 -1.67
C GLU A 104 8.86 8.91 -3.07
N PRO A 105 9.97 8.62 -3.78
CA PRO A 105 9.93 7.95 -5.08
C PRO A 105 9.48 6.49 -4.91
N ILE A 106 8.36 6.14 -5.54
CA ILE A 106 7.77 4.80 -5.43
C ILE A 106 8.35 3.79 -6.42
N LEU A 107 8.89 4.25 -7.55
CA LEU A 107 9.21 3.41 -8.70
C LEU A 107 10.16 2.24 -8.40
N PRO A 108 11.29 2.41 -7.68
CA PRO A 108 12.22 1.30 -7.44
C PRO A 108 11.57 0.17 -6.64
N GLU A 109 10.80 0.52 -5.61
CA GLU A 109 10.12 -0.45 -4.76
C GLU A 109 8.95 -1.11 -5.51
N ALA A 110 8.20 -0.34 -6.30
CA ALA A 110 7.13 -0.88 -7.12
C ALA A 110 7.65 -1.93 -8.10
N VAL A 111 8.76 -1.66 -8.79
CA VAL A 111 9.39 -2.62 -9.71
C VAL A 111 9.87 -3.87 -8.95
N LEU A 112 10.58 -3.69 -7.83
CA LEU A 112 11.07 -4.81 -7.03
C LEU A 112 9.93 -5.74 -6.57
N TYR A 113 8.88 -5.17 -5.96
CA TYR A 113 7.78 -5.99 -5.44
C TYR A 113 6.88 -6.55 -6.53
N ALA A 114 6.78 -5.90 -7.70
CA ALA A 114 6.08 -6.47 -8.84
C ALA A 114 6.80 -7.71 -9.37
N LEU A 115 8.13 -7.66 -9.51
CA LEU A 115 8.95 -8.80 -9.95
C LEU A 115 8.86 -9.97 -8.95
N LEU A 116 9.00 -9.67 -7.66
CA LEU A 116 8.83 -10.68 -6.59
C LEU A 116 7.41 -11.27 -6.60
N GLY A 117 6.39 -10.46 -6.82
CA GLY A 117 5.00 -10.89 -6.88
C GLY A 117 4.77 -11.89 -8.01
N LYS A 118 5.29 -11.58 -9.19
CA LYS A 118 5.22 -12.47 -10.36
C LYS A 118 5.99 -13.77 -10.15
N ALA A 119 7.16 -13.72 -9.52
CA ALA A 119 7.91 -14.92 -9.16
C ALA A 119 7.11 -15.84 -8.22
N VAL A 120 6.44 -15.27 -7.21
CA VAL A 120 5.57 -16.02 -6.29
C VAL A 120 4.36 -16.61 -7.03
N GLU A 121 3.66 -15.81 -7.85
CA GLU A 121 2.54 -16.29 -8.66
C GLU A 121 2.94 -17.47 -9.57
N TRP A 122 4.09 -17.37 -10.25
CA TRP A 122 4.62 -18.44 -11.09
C TRP A 122 4.99 -19.70 -10.31
N PHE A 123 5.63 -19.54 -9.14
CA PHE A 123 5.98 -20.68 -8.28
C PHE A 123 4.71 -21.46 -7.86
N PHE A 124 3.66 -20.75 -7.43
CA PHE A 124 2.39 -21.38 -7.07
C PHE A 124 1.68 -21.99 -8.27
N ALA A 125 1.71 -21.34 -9.44
CA ALA A 125 1.14 -21.91 -10.66
C ALA A 125 1.86 -23.20 -11.07
N ALA A 126 3.20 -23.22 -11.07
CA ALA A 126 3.99 -24.40 -11.41
C ALA A 126 3.74 -25.58 -10.44
N LYS A 127 3.69 -25.30 -9.12
CA LYS A 127 3.36 -26.31 -8.11
C LYS A 127 1.92 -26.78 -8.17
N GLY A 128 0.98 -25.88 -8.46
CA GLY A 128 -0.42 -26.23 -8.71
C GLY A 128 -0.56 -27.16 -9.91
N VAL A 129 0.13 -26.88 -11.02
CA VAL A 129 0.12 -27.74 -12.21
C VAL A 129 0.67 -29.15 -11.90
N GLN A 130 1.77 -29.25 -11.13
CA GLN A 130 2.30 -30.55 -10.66
C GLN A 130 1.32 -31.34 -9.78
N LEU A 131 0.54 -30.68 -8.92
CA LEU A 131 -0.44 -31.34 -8.05
C LEU A 131 -1.66 -31.90 -8.81
N PHE A 132 -2.04 -31.29 -9.95
CA PHE A 132 -3.21 -31.72 -10.73
C PHE A 132 -2.89 -32.67 -11.88
N HIS A 133 -1.67 -32.66 -12.43
CA HIS A 133 -1.30 -33.50 -13.57
C HIS A 133 -0.41 -34.71 -13.21
N GLY A 134 -0.01 -34.86 -11.93
CA GLY A 134 0.88 -35.93 -11.50
C GLY A 134 2.30 -35.78 -12.07
N ASN A 135 3.27 -36.38 -11.39
CA ASN A 135 4.60 -36.64 -11.98
C ASN A 135 4.53 -37.90 -12.83
#